data_AF-A0A1I6GJ78-F1
#
_entry.id   AF-A0A1I6GJ78-F1
#
_cell.length_a   1.000
_cell.length_b   1.000
_cell.length_c   1.000
_cell.angle_alpha   90.00
_cell.angle_beta   90.00
_cell.angle_gamma   90.00
#
_symmetry.space_group_name_H-M   'P 1'
#
loop_
_entity.id
_entity.type
_entity.pdbx_description
1 polymer ?
#
loop_
_entity_poly.entity_id
_entity_poly.type
_entity_poly.pdbx_seq_one_letter_code
_entity_poly.pdbx_strand_id
1 'polypeptide(L)'
;MNSQNLLMIYSKLGKEISWISLSNSTSVIFMYRNLVTKIKLAILKLIVAYFPGLVRAIESRASSDISHVRVIEHSLLYSRQPIHTLNFLMGESGYPLKYFWVVIDRFSSEQSDIWKSLCDECSLVHSKEMLLYIKLKDCLNRKVSFDVNCNLLIEQYLSLKNDDVYRSNKIVGLLSTVVLLNAPLNDVEEMLGLFGGSIKNLTEFQKLKFLSRFRDIDFPMFESWYQKLKRDFSHAGLIKVALIRASLAPCQADIYRELEDGFLSLPHSISHIYRKELKPGFDALSDEKNYINAKFDQKKIRKVQKIVVDRLRSRSPLSYIRLGDGECYGFVDYQNVDERGEVRQEKHWWGTELDAPIRSKLKEEFLSAVKKSDILGVPTVLRLIKDFNIEFKGEYPTNSLLARLVCVMKSVGPFLPNKIVVEDQSNLYLFNDTFMEHLFRSADKIVVISGIKSEFVRRWASNDPKLICVEIPTHRLLRDGVIGSNIDGILPFEYERYFNIISKNAAPGVLFLVSAGFIGKSFVSKAAEHGAVALDIGQALATEIGSRWGRA
;
A
#
# COMPACT_ATOMS: atom_id res chain seq x y z
N MET A 1 11.94 -29.68 -22.07
CA MET A 1 13.32 -29.45 -22.56
C MET A 1 13.61 -30.50 -23.61
N ASN A 2 13.97 -30.09 -24.82
CA ASN A 2 14.36 -31.03 -25.87
C ASN A 2 15.82 -31.51 -25.64
N SER A 3 16.16 -32.71 -26.10
CA SER A 3 17.44 -33.39 -25.86
C SER A 3 18.67 -32.55 -26.26
N GLN A 4 18.52 -31.64 -27.23
CA GLN A 4 19.56 -30.71 -27.66
C GLN A 4 19.97 -29.66 -26.61
N ASN A 5 19.04 -29.19 -25.77
CA ASN A 5 19.36 -28.20 -24.72
C ASN A 5 20.20 -28.81 -23.59
N LEU A 6 19.94 -30.09 -23.25
CA LEU A 6 20.73 -30.84 -22.28
C LEU A 6 22.18 -31.06 -22.76
N LEU A 7 22.37 -31.32 -24.05
CA LEU A 7 23.69 -31.49 -24.69
C LEU A 7 24.52 -30.20 -24.68
N MET A 8 23.88 -29.04 -24.84
CA MET A 8 24.55 -27.74 -24.83
C MET A 8 25.01 -27.33 -23.42
N ILE A 9 24.20 -27.59 -22.39
CA ILE A 9 24.57 -27.42 -20.96
C ILE A 9 25.78 -28.32 -20.62
N TYR A 10 25.77 -29.56 -21.11
CA TYR A 10 26.84 -30.54 -20.92
C TYR A 10 28.19 -30.09 -21.49
N SER A 11 28.17 -29.49 -22.68
CA SER A 11 29.35 -28.98 -23.38
C SER A 11 30.03 -27.79 -22.68
N LYS A 12 29.23 -26.91 -22.05
CA LYS A 12 29.74 -25.72 -21.35
C LYS A 12 30.27 -26.04 -19.94
N LEU A 13 29.55 -26.85 -19.16
CA LEU A 13 30.00 -27.26 -17.80
C LEU A 13 31.19 -28.24 -17.84
N GLY A 14 31.31 -29.02 -18.91
CA GLY A 14 32.44 -29.94 -19.10
C GLY A 14 33.80 -29.25 -19.31
N LYS A 15 33.82 -27.96 -19.69
CA LYS A 15 35.05 -27.20 -19.94
C LYS A 15 35.70 -26.61 -18.68
N GLU A 16 34.97 -26.46 -17.57
CA GLU A 16 35.52 -25.85 -16.34
C GLU A 16 36.07 -26.87 -15.32
N ILE A 17 35.86 -28.18 -15.53
CA ILE A 17 36.27 -29.22 -14.57
C ILE A 17 37.22 -30.22 -15.25
N SER A 18 38.33 -29.72 -15.79
CA SER A 18 39.39 -30.55 -16.38
C SER A 18 40.74 -30.29 -15.74
N TRP A 19 40.94 -30.81 -14.52
CA TRP A 19 42.26 -31.16 -14.03
C TRP A 19 42.22 -32.52 -13.34
N ILE A 20 43.11 -33.39 -13.82
CA ILE A 20 43.68 -34.63 -13.27
C ILE A 20 43.86 -35.60 -14.45
N SER A 21 45.05 -35.55 -15.04
CA SER A 21 45.63 -36.69 -15.74
C SER A 21 46.32 -37.57 -14.69
N LEU A 22 46.21 -38.88 -14.84
CA LEU A 22 47.25 -39.88 -14.55
C LEU A 22 46.75 -41.28 -14.98
N SER A 23 47.68 -42.21 -15.09
CA SER A 23 47.85 -43.18 -16.17
C SER A 23 47.26 -44.59 -15.96
N ASN A 24 47.06 -45.27 -17.10
CA ASN A 24 47.11 -46.72 -17.36
C ASN A 24 46.31 -47.69 -16.49
N SER A 25 44.99 -47.70 -16.70
CA SER A 25 44.21 -48.95 -16.84
C SER A 25 42.90 -48.62 -17.57
N THR A 26 42.84 -48.91 -18.87
CA THR A 26 41.76 -48.44 -19.77
C THR A 26 40.36 -48.92 -19.36
N SER A 27 40.21 -50.06 -18.67
CA SER A 27 38.90 -50.55 -18.23
C SER A 27 38.41 -49.88 -16.93
N VAL A 28 39.30 -49.66 -15.95
CA VAL A 28 38.96 -49.02 -14.67
C VAL A 28 38.70 -47.53 -14.89
N ILE A 29 39.50 -46.86 -15.72
CA ILE A 29 39.28 -45.46 -16.11
C ILE A 29 37.95 -45.30 -16.86
N PHE A 30 37.59 -46.24 -17.73
CA PHE A 30 36.31 -46.22 -18.41
C PHE A 30 35.12 -46.42 -17.46
N MET A 31 35.23 -47.37 -16.52
CA MET A 31 34.23 -47.56 -15.46
C MET A 31 34.08 -46.32 -14.58
N TYR A 32 35.18 -45.72 -14.15
CA TYR A 32 35.19 -44.53 -13.31
C TYR A 32 34.61 -43.33 -14.06
N ARG A 33 34.97 -43.14 -15.33
CA ARG A 33 34.36 -42.11 -16.20
C ARG A 33 32.87 -42.33 -16.38
N ASN A 34 32.42 -43.57 -16.56
CA ASN A 34 30.99 -43.88 -16.68
C ASN A 34 30.24 -43.64 -15.37
N LEU A 35 30.84 -43.99 -14.23
CA LEU A 35 30.26 -43.77 -12.91
C LEU A 35 30.16 -42.27 -12.59
N VAL A 36 31.25 -41.51 -12.80
CA VAL A 36 31.27 -40.05 -12.66
C VAL A 36 30.26 -39.39 -13.60
N THR A 37 30.12 -39.89 -14.83
CA THR A 37 29.13 -39.39 -15.80
C THR A 37 27.69 -39.68 -15.34
N LYS A 38 27.42 -40.89 -14.83
CA LYS A 38 26.11 -41.25 -14.28
C LYS A 38 25.76 -40.42 -13.04
N ILE A 39 26.72 -40.17 -12.16
CA ILE A 39 26.56 -39.31 -10.98
C ILE A 39 26.28 -37.87 -11.43
N LYS A 40 27.06 -37.32 -12.37
CA LYS A 40 26.83 -35.99 -12.95
C LYS A 40 25.45 -35.88 -13.59
N LEU A 41 25.01 -36.89 -14.35
CA LEU A 41 23.68 -36.93 -14.97
C LEU A 41 22.55 -37.05 -13.95
N ALA A 42 22.75 -37.80 -12.86
CA ALA A 42 21.79 -37.88 -11.76
C ALA A 42 21.65 -36.53 -11.05
N ILE A 43 22.77 -35.87 -10.75
CA ILE A 43 22.82 -34.52 -10.16
C ILE A 43 22.14 -33.51 -11.10
N LEU A 44 22.44 -33.54 -12.40
CA LEU A 44 21.84 -32.63 -13.37
C LEU A 44 20.33 -32.86 -13.50
N LYS A 45 19.88 -34.12 -13.51
CA LYS A 45 18.45 -34.48 -13.50
C LYS A 45 17.77 -34.03 -12.22
N LEU A 46 18.43 -34.12 -11.08
CA LEU A 46 17.96 -33.57 -9.81
C LEU A 46 17.86 -32.04 -9.87
N ILE A 47 18.87 -31.34 -10.39
CA ILE A 47 18.84 -29.88 -10.55
C ILE A 47 17.71 -29.45 -11.49
N VAL A 48 17.50 -30.16 -12.60
CA VAL A 48 16.41 -29.89 -13.55
C VAL A 48 15.04 -30.20 -12.95
N ALA A 49 14.91 -31.28 -12.17
CA ALA A 49 13.64 -31.71 -11.59
C ALA A 49 13.21 -30.83 -10.41
N TYR A 50 14.15 -30.40 -9.57
CA TYR A 50 13.87 -29.61 -8.36
C TYR A 50 14.03 -28.10 -8.57
N PHE A 51 14.87 -27.68 -9.52
CA PHE A 51 15.14 -26.26 -9.83
C PHE A 51 15.00 -25.93 -11.34
N PRO A 52 13.85 -26.21 -11.97
CA PRO A 52 13.65 -25.94 -13.40
C PRO A 52 13.74 -24.44 -13.76
N GLY A 53 13.55 -23.54 -12.79
CA GLY A 53 13.79 -22.10 -12.94
C GLY A 53 15.28 -21.75 -12.99
N LEU A 54 16.11 -22.42 -12.17
CA LEU A 54 17.56 -22.19 -12.14
C LEU A 54 18.21 -22.59 -13.47
N VAL A 55 17.78 -23.70 -14.06
CA VAL A 55 18.27 -24.17 -15.37
C VAL A 55 17.93 -23.16 -16.47
N ARG A 56 16.69 -22.64 -16.49
CA ARG A 56 16.28 -21.60 -17.44
C ARG A 56 17.03 -20.28 -17.22
N ALA A 57 17.29 -19.91 -15.97
CA ALA A 57 18.05 -18.70 -15.65
C ALA A 57 19.55 -18.84 -16.01
N ILE A 58 20.14 -20.02 -15.85
CA ILE A 58 21.50 -20.34 -16.31
C ILE A 58 21.56 -20.36 -17.85
N GLU A 59 20.60 -20.96 -18.54
CA GLU A 59 20.47 -20.90 -20.01
C GLU A 59 20.35 -19.45 -20.51
N SER A 60 19.59 -18.61 -19.79
CA SER A 60 19.40 -17.19 -20.09
C SER A 60 20.69 -16.36 -19.86
N ARG A 61 21.43 -16.64 -18.77
CA ARG A 61 22.74 -16.03 -18.48
C ARG A 61 23.83 -16.45 -19.48
N ALA A 62 23.76 -17.69 -19.97
CA ALA A 62 24.69 -18.20 -20.96
C ALA A 62 24.43 -17.65 -22.38
N SER A 63 23.34 -16.89 -22.57
CA SER A 63 22.89 -16.31 -23.84
C SER A 63 22.81 -14.77 -23.83
N SER A 64 22.97 -14.08 -22.69
CA SER A 64 23.01 -12.60 -22.62
C SER A 64 23.58 -12.06 -21.28
N ASP A 65 23.89 -10.76 -21.26
CA ASP A 65 24.45 -9.95 -20.15
C ASP A 65 23.45 -9.76 -18.97
N ILE A 66 23.02 -10.88 -18.37
CA ILE A 66 21.95 -10.90 -17.35
C ILE A 66 22.51 -10.67 -15.96
N SER A 67 21.95 -9.69 -15.25
CA SER A 67 22.32 -9.38 -13.87
C SER A 67 21.98 -10.50 -12.89
N HIS A 68 22.83 -10.71 -11.88
CA HIS A 68 22.62 -11.68 -10.81
C HIS A 68 21.25 -11.59 -10.14
N VAL A 69 20.72 -10.37 -10.01
CA VAL A 69 19.37 -10.10 -9.47
C VAL A 69 18.29 -10.85 -10.26
N ARG A 70 18.33 -10.80 -11.61
CA ARG A 70 17.32 -11.47 -12.45
C ARG A 70 17.40 -12.98 -12.36
N VAL A 71 18.60 -13.54 -12.21
CA VAL A 71 18.79 -15.00 -12.05
C VAL A 71 18.18 -15.47 -10.74
N ILE A 72 18.46 -14.78 -9.64
CA ILE A 72 17.93 -15.10 -8.30
C ILE A 72 16.39 -14.95 -8.30
N GLU A 73 15.88 -13.83 -8.81
CA GLU A 73 14.46 -13.54 -8.92
C GLU A 73 13.72 -14.62 -9.71
N HIS A 74 14.20 -14.97 -10.90
CA HIS A 74 13.60 -16.02 -11.72
C HIS A 74 13.67 -17.39 -11.03
N SER A 75 14.81 -17.73 -10.41
CA SER A 75 14.97 -19.02 -9.73
C SER A 75 13.99 -19.19 -8.57
N LEU A 76 13.78 -18.14 -7.78
CA LEU A 76 12.81 -18.14 -6.68
C LEU A 76 11.37 -18.15 -7.19
N LEU A 77 11.05 -17.34 -8.21
CA LEU A 77 9.69 -17.21 -8.76
C LEU A 77 9.14 -18.54 -9.31
N TYR A 78 10.00 -19.38 -9.88
CA TYR A 78 9.62 -20.66 -10.47
C TYR A 78 10.02 -21.86 -9.61
N SER A 79 10.42 -21.64 -8.36
CA SER A 79 10.73 -22.73 -7.43
C SER A 79 9.45 -23.30 -6.82
N ARG A 80 9.41 -24.63 -6.67
CA ARG A 80 8.39 -25.30 -5.85
C ARG A 80 8.70 -25.24 -4.36
N GLN A 81 9.94 -24.95 -3.99
CA GLN A 81 10.43 -24.85 -2.62
C GLN A 81 11.33 -23.61 -2.49
N PRO A 82 10.74 -22.40 -2.41
CA PRO A 82 11.49 -21.14 -2.46
C PRO A 82 12.60 -21.03 -1.40
N ILE A 83 12.37 -21.53 -0.18
CA ILE A 83 13.40 -21.54 0.88
C ILE A 83 14.59 -22.42 0.52
N HIS A 84 14.35 -23.62 -0.01
CA HIS A 84 15.44 -24.54 -0.40
C HIS A 84 16.26 -23.93 -1.54
N THR A 85 15.60 -23.28 -2.51
CA THR A 85 16.28 -22.53 -3.56
C THR A 85 17.08 -21.35 -3.01
N LEU A 86 16.51 -20.57 -2.08
CA LEU A 86 17.20 -19.46 -1.44
C LEU A 86 18.48 -19.93 -0.72
N ASN A 87 18.37 -20.96 0.11
CA ASN A 87 19.50 -21.54 0.84
C ASN A 87 20.57 -22.08 -0.12
N PHE A 88 20.17 -22.78 -1.19
CA PHE A 88 21.11 -23.28 -2.22
C PHE A 88 21.84 -22.13 -2.93
N LEU A 89 21.12 -21.09 -3.37
CA LEU A 89 21.72 -19.96 -4.07
C LEU A 89 22.67 -19.16 -3.19
N MET A 90 22.37 -19.05 -1.89
CA MET A 90 23.21 -18.36 -0.93
C MET A 90 24.45 -19.16 -0.53
N GLY A 91 24.29 -20.46 -0.27
CA GLY A 91 25.38 -21.33 0.17
C GLY A 91 26.26 -21.82 -0.98
N GLU A 92 25.65 -22.56 -1.91
CA GLU A 92 26.39 -23.30 -2.96
C GLU A 92 26.75 -22.43 -4.15
N SER A 93 25.89 -21.47 -4.53
CA SER A 93 26.15 -20.59 -5.69
C SER A 93 26.99 -19.35 -5.37
N GLY A 94 27.24 -19.08 -4.08
CA GLY A 94 28.11 -18.00 -3.61
C GLY A 94 27.69 -16.59 -4.03
N TYR A 95 26.40 -16.36 -4.34
CA TYR A 95 25.94 -15.03 -4.72
C TYR A 95 26.07 -14.04 -3.55
N PRO A 96 26.58 -12.81 -3.77
CA PRO A 96 26.63 -11.80 -2.72
C PRO A 96 25.25 -11.45 -2.16
N LEU A 97 25.16 -11.31 -0.83
CA LEU A 97 23.92 -11.05 -0.09
C LEU A 97 23.14 -9.82 -0.60
N LYS A 98 23.85 -8.78 -1.05
CA LYS A 98 23.27 -7.56 -1.60
C LYS A 98 22.31 -7.81 -2.77
N TYR A 99 22.52 -8.85 -3.57
CA TYR A 99 21.64 -9.19 -4.67
C TYR A 99 20.33 -9.82 -4.17
N PHE A 100 20.41 -10.66 -3.14
CA PHE A 100 19.21 -11.21 -2.50
C PHE A 100 18.39 -10.11 -1.85
N TRP A 101 19.00 -9.12 -1.17
CA TRP A 101 18.24 -7.99 -0.62
C TRP A 101 17.40 -7.27 -1.65
N VAL A 102 17.92 -7.06 -2.86
CA VAL A 102 17.16 -6.42 -3.96
C VAL A 102 15.98 -7.30 -4.39
N VAL A 103 16.18 -8.60 -4.54
CA VAL A 103 15.11 -9.54 -4.94
C VAL A 103 14.04 -9.65 -3.86
N ILE A 104 14.45 -9.80 -2.60
CA ILE A 104 13.54 -9.84 -1.46
C ILE A 104 12.78 -8.52 -1.31
N ASP A 105 13.45 -7.37 -1.52
CA ASP A 105 12.79 -6.05 -1.53
C ASP A 105 11.67 -5.99 -2.57
N ARG A 106 11.87 -6.56 -3.76
CA ARG A 106 10.83 -6.64 -4.81
C ARG A 106 9.67 -7.53 -4.41
N PHE A 107 9.93 -8.78 -4.04
CA PHE A 107 8.88 -9.71 -3.61
C PHE A 107 8.07 -9.19 -2.43
N SER A 108 8.75 -8.59 -1.45
CA SER A 108 8.14 -7.87 -0.33
C SER A 108 7.26 -6.72 -0.80
N SER A 109 7.74 -5.87 -1.72
CA SER A 109 6.97 -4.72 -2.20
C SER A 109 5.73 -5.11 -3.02
N GLU A 110 5.83 -6.22 -3.75
CA GLU A 110 4.75 -6.75 -4.60
C GLU A 110 3.76 -7.63 -3.83
N GLN A 111 4.11 -8.03 -2.59
CA GLN A 111 3.34 -8.99 -1.79
C GLN A 111 3.07 -10.28 -2.59
N SER A 112 4.11 -10.80 -3.24
CA SER A 112 3.99 -11.99 -4.09
C SER A 112 3.73 -13.26 -3.27
N ASP A 113 3.19 -14.31 -3.92
CA ASP A 113 2.99 -15.61 -3.26
C ASP A 113 4.32 -16.21 -2.75
N ILE A 114 5.42 -15.91 -3.46
CA ILE A 114 6.78 -16.25 -3.03
C ILE A 114 7.13 -15.55 -1.72
N TRP A 115 6.82 -14.26 -1.59
CA TRP A 115 7.04 -13.53 -0.33
C TRP A 115 6.31 -14.18 0.84
N LYS A 116 5.05 -14.60 0.63
CA LYS A 116 4.26 -15.30 1.64
C LYS A 116 4.93 -16.62 2.06
N SER A 117 5.32 -17.47 1.11
CA SER A 117 6.06 -18.72 1.41
C SER A 117 7.37 -18.44 2.15
N LEU A 118 8.11 -17.40 1.77
CA LEU A 118 9.34 -17.02 2.47
C LEU A 118 9.11 -16.60 3.92
N CYS A 119 7.97 -15.96 4.22
CA CYS A 119 7.61 -15.55 5.58
C CYS A 119 7.12 -16.74 6.42
N ASP A 120 6.24 -17.57 5.86
CA ASP A 120 5.63 -18.71 6.55
C ASP A 120 6.68 -19.76 6.95
N GLU A 121 7.67 -19.98 6.08
CA GLU A 121 8.75 -20.95 6.28
C GLU A 121 10.08 -20.27 6.66
N CYS A 122 10.06 -19.02 7.13
CA CYS A 122 11.30 -18.24 7.34
C CYS A 122 12.28 -18.93 8.30
N SER A 123 11.79 -19.69 9.29
CA SER A 123 12.63 -20.42 10.26
C SER A 123 13.58 -21.44 9.62
N LEU A 124 13.33 -21.86 8.38
CA LEU A 124 14.15 -22.79 7.61
C LEU A 124 15.29 -22.10 6.83
N VAL A 125 15.41 -20.76 6.88
CA VAL A 125 16.50 -20.01 6.23
C VAL A 125 17.81 -20.23 7.01
N HIS A 126 18.83 -20.77 6.34
CA HIS A 126 20.11 -21.12 6.98
C HIS A 126 20.96 -19.88 7.34
N SER A 127 20.91 -18.83 6.52
CA SER A 127 21.62 -17.59 6.82
C SER A 127 20.88 -16.80 7.89
N LYS A 128 21.46 -16.72 9.10
CA LYS A 128 20.91 -15.92 10.20
C LYS A 128 20.68 -14.45 9.79
N GLU A 129 21.54 -13.89 8.94
CA GLU A 129 21.40 -12.52 8.42
C GLU A 129 20.17 -12.37 7.52
N MET A 130 19.97 -13.29 6.56
CA MET A 130 18.80 -13.27 5.69
C MET A 130 17.51 -13.58 6.44
N LEU A 131 17.56 -14.49 7.42
CA LEU A 131 16.46 -14.77 8.33
C LEU A 131 15.99 -13.48 9.05
N LEU A 132 16.93 -12.75 9.67
CA LEU A 132 16.62 -11.49 10.32
C LEU A 132 16.11 -10.45 9.32
N TYR A 133 16.69 -10.38 8.12
CA TYR A 133 16.25 -9.49 7.06
C TYR A 133 14.78 -9.73 6.67
N ILE A 134 14.41 -10.99 6.43
CA ILE A 134 13.04 -11.40 6.09
C ILE A 134 12.10 -11.07 7.24
N LYS A 135 12.46 -11.40 8.49
CA LYS A 135 11.65 -11.06 9.67
C LYS A 135 11.41 -9.56 9.81
N LEU A 136 12.45 -8.74 9.67
CA LEU A 136 12.34 -7.28 9.73
C LEU A 136 11.44 -6.75 8.62
N LYS A 137 11.56 -7.29 7.41
CA LYS A 137 10.71 -6.90 6.27
C LYS A 137 9.25 -7.31 6.46
N ASP A 138 9.01 -8.51 6.97
CA ASP A 138 7.68 -8.99 7.30
C ASP A 138 7.03 -8.09 8.37
N CYS A 139 7.76 -7.77 9.44
CA CYS A 139 7.30 -6.81 10.46
C CYS A 139 6.92 -5.44 9.86
N LEU A 140 7.71 -4.93 8.91
CA LEU A 140 7.43 -3.64 8.26
C LEU A 140 6.28 -3.69 7.24
N ASN A 141 5.95 -4.87 6.70
CA ASN A 141 4.86 -5.05 5.73
C ASN A 141 3.52 -5.35 6.40
N ARG A 142 3.52 -5.98 7.58
CA ARG A 142 2.31 -6.23 8.36
C ARG A 142 1.72 -4.88 8.80
N LYS A 143 0.72 -4.40 8.05
CA LYS A 143 0.05 -3.12 8.28
C LYS A 143 -0.68 -3.06 9.63
N VAL A 144 -0.90 -4.20 10.28
CA VAL A 144 -1.55 -4.34 11.58
C VAL A 144 -0.87 -5.47 12.35
N SER A 145 0.05 -5.16 13.25
CA SER A 145 0.33 -6.04 14.38
C SER A 145 0.93 -5.25 15.54
N PHE A 146 0.22 -5.25 16.66
CA PHE A 146 0.63 -4.64 17.92
C PHE A 146 1.63 -5.51 18.71
N ASP A 147 2.02 -6.67 18.16
CA ASP A 147 2.87 -7.68 18.82
C ASP A 147 4.30 -7.80 18.25
N VAL A 148 4.83 -6.72 17.66
CA VAL A 148 6.25 -6.76 17.26
C VAL A 148 7.13 -6.65 18.51
N ASN A 149 7.69 -7.77 18.94
CA ASN A 149 8.67 -7.80 20.03
C ASN A 149 10.04 -7.28 19.53
N CYS A 150 10.23 -5.96 19.66
CA CYS A 150 11.48 -5.29 19.30
C CYS A 150 12.70 -5.88 20.03
N ASN A 151 12.57 -6.28 21.30
CA ASN A 151 13.67 -6.86 22.08
C ASN A 151 14.19 -8.15 21.44
N LEU A 152 13.29 -9.06 21.05
CA LEU A 152 13.67 -10.31 20.39
C LEU A 152 14.42 -10.07 19.07
N LEU A 153 14.02 -9.05 18.28
CA LEU A 153 14.71 -8.69 17.04
C LEU A 153 16.09 -8.07 17.30
N ILE A 154 16.21 -7.26 18.36
CA ILE A 154 17.48 -6.69 18.81
C ILE A 154 18.42 -7.80 19.30
N GLU A 155 17.93 -8.74 20.11
CA GLU A 155 18.72 -9.90 20.58
C GLU A 155 19.22 -10.75 19.42
N GLN A 156 18.37 -11.03 18.42
CA GLN A 156 18.77 -11.73 17.20
C GLN A 156 19.88 -10.95 16.45
N TYR A 157 19.76 -9.63 16.34
CA TYR A 157 20.82 -8.80 15.76
C TYR A 157 22.13 -8.85 16.57
N LEU A 158 22.05 -8.76 17.90
CA LEU A 158 23.22 -8.81 18.76
C LEU A 158 23.94 -10.17 18.68
N SER A 159 23.18 -11.26 18.54
CA SER A 159 23.75 -12.59 18.31
C SER A 159 24.54 -12.70 17.00
N LEU A 160 24.18 -11.92 15.96
CA LEU A 160 24.93 -11.84 14.71
C LEU A 160 26.21 -11.01 14.85
N LYS A 161 26.16 -9.94 15.65
CA LYS A 161 27.28 -9.00 15.82
C LYS A 161 28.44 -9.63 16.58
N ASN A 162 28.15 -10.52 17.53
CA ASN A 162 29.16 -11.21 18.33
C ASN A 162 29.99 -12.24 17.52
N ASP A 163 29.58 -12.56 16.29
CA ASP A 163 30.35 -13.40 15.36
C ASP A 163 31.49 -12.59 14.66
N ASP A 164 31.88 -11.43 15.21
CA ASP A 164 33.01 -10.51 14.89
C ASP A 164 33.18 -10.01 13.44
N VAL A 165 32.35 -10.45 12.50
CA VAL A 165 32.56 -10.17 11.06
C VAL A 165 31.53 -9.17 10.49
N TYR A 166 30.50 -8.76 11.25
CA TYR A 166 29.31 -8.16 10.61
C TYR A 166 28.73 -6.90 11.27
N ARG A 167 28.69 -5.81 10.48
CA ARG A 167 27.78 -4.66 10.64
C ARG A 167 27.13 -4.31 9.30
N SER A 168 25.99 -4.93 9.01
CA SER A 168 25.19 -4.56 7.84
C SER A 168 24.39 -3.28 8.14
N ASN A 169 24.80 -2.15 7.56
CA ASN A 169 24.07 -0.88 7.65
C ASN A 169 22.60 -1.02 7.17
N LYS A 170 22.35 -1.96 6.25
CA LYS A 170 20.99 -2.28 5.77
C LYS A 170 20.12 -2.87 6.88
N ILE A 171 20.65 -3.81 7.68
CA ILE A 171 19.92 -4.38 8.83
C ILE A 171 19.71 -3.34 9.92
N VAL A 172 20.75 -2.57 10.26
CA VAL A 172 20.64 -1.48 11.25
C VAL A 172 19.56 -0.48 10.83
N GLY A 173 19.49 -0.12 9.55
CA GLY A 173 18.45 0.76 9.03
C GLY A 173 17.04 0.15 9.11
N LEU A 174 16.86 -1.14 8.79
CA LEU A 174 15.57 -1.81 8.92
C LEU A 174 15.14 -1.96 10.38
N LEU A 175 16.04 -2.39 11.26
CA LEU A 175 15.80 -2.53 12.69
C LEU A 175 15.48 -1.17 13.33
N SER A 176 16.20 -0.11 12.95
CA SER A 176 15.86 1.26 13.35
C SER A 176 14.44 1.62 12.93
N THR A 177 14.04 1.28 11.71
CA THR A 177 12.68 1.55 11.23
C THR A 177 11.64 0.76 12.04
N VAL A 178 11.91 -0.50 12.38
CA VAL A 178 11.01 -1.33 13.21
C VAL A 178 10.88 -0.75 14.62
N VAL A 179 11.98 -0.40 15.27
CA VAL A 179 11.98 0.25 16.60
C VAL A 179 11.22 1.56 16.56
N LEU A 180 11.50 2.42 15.58
CA LEU A 180 10.82 3.70 15.44
C LEU A 180 9.30 3.56 15.27
N LEU A 181 8.83 2.46 14.67
CA LEU A 181 7.40 2.22 14.43
C LEU A 181 6.69 1.54 15.61
N ASN A 182 7.39 0.68 16.37
CA ASN A 182 6.74 -0.23 17.31
C ASN A 182 7.17 -0.06 18.77
N ALA A 183 8.36 0.47 19.06
CA ALA A 183 8.81 0.66 20.44
C ALA A 183 7.99 1.74 21.16
N PRO A 184 7.78 1.65 22.49
CA PRO A 184 7.20 2.74 23.27
C PRO A 184 7.98 4.04 23.04
N LEU A 185 7.27 5.18 22.94
CA LEU A 185 7.89 6.43 22.50
C LEU A 185 9.04 6.92 23.41
N ASN A 186 8.96 6.62 24.71
CA ASN A 186 9.99 6.98 25.69
C ASN A 186 11.24 6.11 25.58
N ASP A 187 11.11 4.89 25.05
CA ASP A 187 12.18 3.89 25.04
C ASP A 187 12.95 3.89 23.71
N VAL A 188 12.47 4.62 22.70
CA VAL A 188 13.05 4.64 21.34
C VAL A 188 14.55 4.97 21.36
N GLU A 189 14.97 5.99 22.12
CA GLU A 189 16.39 6.39 22.20
C GLU A 189 17.26 5.26 22.77
N GLU A 190 16.81 4.65 23.87
CA GLU A 190 17.49 3.54 24.53
C GLU A 190 17.58 2.32 23.62
N MET A 191 16.45 1.91 23.03
CA MET A 191 16.39 0.73 22.16
C MET A 191 17.25 0.88 20.91
N LEU A 192 17.29 2.07 20.29
CA LEU A 192 18.21 2.35 19.18
C LEU A 192 19.68 2.17 19.63
N GLY A 193 20.02 2.61 20.85
CA GLY A 193 21.35 2.50 21.43
C GLY A 193 21.83 1.05 21.57
N LEU A 194 20.95 0.11 21.92
CA LEU A 194 21.29 -1.30 22.13
C LEU A 194 22.01 -1.95 20.95
N PHE A 195 21.68 -1.55 19.72
CA PHE A 195 22.28 -2.09 18.50
C PHE A 195 23.18 -1.09 17.76
N GLY A 196 23.62 -0.01 18.44
CA GLY A 196 24.48 1.02 17.86
C GLY A 196 23.78 1.97 16.90
N GLY A 197 22.44 1.97 16.88
CA GLY A 197 21.64 3.01 16.24
C GLY A 197 21.66 4.30 17.04
N SER A 198 21.32 5.41 16.39
CA SER A 198 21.12 6.69 17.04
C SER A 198 20.17 7.53 16.22
N ILE A 199 19.41 8.39 16.90
CA ILE A 199 18.50 9.32 16.25
C ILE A 199 19.19 10.25 15.25
N LYS A 200 20.44 10.62 15.53
CA LYS A 200 21.27 11.45 14.64
C LYS A 200 21.53 10.75 13.29
N ASN A 201 21.62 9.43 13.30
CA ASN A 201 21.94 8.61 12.13
C ASN A 201 20.71 8.19 11.32
N LEU A 202 19.51 8.55 11.77
CA LEU A 202 18.27 8.24 11.07
C LEU A 202 18.15 9.06 9.79
N THR A 203 17.60 8.44 8.75
CA THR A 203 17.22 9.17 7.54
C THR A 203 16.08 10.14 7.82
N GLU A 204 15.95 11.17 6.98
CA GLU A 204 14.86 12.13 7.08
C GLU A 204 13.48 11.44 7.03
N PHE A 205 13.34 10.43 6.18
CA PHE A 205 12.14 9.60 6.08
C PHE A 205 11.82 8.84 7.38
N GLN A 206 12.84 8.28 8.04
CA GLN A 206 12.68 7.61 9.34
C GLN A 206 12.23 8.58 10.43
N LYS A 207 12.83 9.78 10.49
CA LYS A 207 12.45 10.85 11.42
C LYS A 207 11.00 11.29 11.21
N LEU A 208 10.58 11.46 9.95
CA LEU A 208 9.19 11.79 9.61
C LEU A 208 8.20 10.69 10.00
N LYS A 209 8.54 9.42 9.75
CA LYS A 209 7.74 8.27 10.18
C LYS A 209 7.56 8.25 11.70
N PHE A 210 8.64 8.46 12.43
CA PHE A 210 8.61 8.54 13.88
C PHE A 210 7.70 9.68 14.38
N LEU A 211 7.89 10.91 13.87
CA LEU A 211 7.04 12.05 14.23
C LEU A 211 5.57 11.83 13.84
N SER A 212 5.28 11.02 12.83
CA SER A 212 3.90 10.71 12.45
C SER A 212 3.17 9.77 13.42
N ARG A 213 3.86 9.14 14.37
CA ARG A 213 3.26 8.29 15.42
C ARG A 213 2.52 9.08 16.50
N PHE A 214 2.79 10.37 16.61
CA PHE A 214 2.19 11.21 17.64
C PHE A 214 0.74 11.59 17.33
N ARG A 215 0.14 11.06 16.24
CA ARG A 215 -1.17 11.45 15.69
C ARG A 215 -2.34 11.41 16.68
N ASP A 216 -2.21 10.69 17.79
CA ASP A 216 -3.22 10.58 18.85
C ASP A 216 -2.60 10.75 20.26
N ILE A 217 -1.43 11.38 20.35
CA ILE A 217 -0.57 11.43 21.55
C ILE A 217 -0.25 12.88 21.94
N ASP A 218 0.13 13.07 23.20
CA ASP A 218 0.57 14.32 23.84
C ASP A 218 1.41 15.24 22.93
N PHE A 219 0.80 16.36 22.51
CA PHE A 219 1.41 17.40 21.67
C PHE A 219 2.74 17.95 22.24
N PRO A 220 2.86 18.22 23.55
CA PRO A 220 4.13 18.48 24.22
C PRO A 220 5.27 17.52 23.87
N MET A 221 5.01 16.21 23.87
CA MET A 221 6.03 15.21 23.54
C MET A 221 6.44 15.29 22.07
N PHE A 222 5.47 15.50 21.16
CA PHE A 222 5.77 15.75 19.75
C PHE A 222 6.68 16.96 19.57
N GLU A 223 6.35 18.08 20.23
CA GLU A 223 7.12 19.32 20.12
C GLU A 223 8.54 19.13 20.66
N SER A 224 8.71 18.44 21.79
CA SER A 224 10.03 18.08 22.33
C SER A 224 10.88 17.30 21.31
N TRP A 225 10.31 16.28 20.69
CA TRP A 225 10.99 15.50 19.65
C TRP A 225 11.28 16.31 18.39
N TYR A 226 10.33 17.12 17.94
CA TYR A 226 10.53 18.01 16.81
C TYR A 226 11.70 18.97 17.07
N GLN A 227 11.79 19.60 18.24
CA GLN A 227 12.89 20.49 18.57
C GLN A 227 14.26 19.80 18.54
N LYS A 228 14.34 18.52 18.95
CA LYS A 228 15.55 17.69 18.82
C LYS A 228 15.92 17.43 17.35
N LEU A 229 14.93 17.23 16.47
CA LEU A 229 15.11 16.77 15.09
C LEU A 229 15.12 17.89 14.03
N LYS A 230 14.60 19.09 14.36
CA LYS A 230 14.29 20.13 13.37
C LYS A 230 15.45 20.56 12.48
N ARG A 231 16.68 20.52 13.04
CA ARG A 231 17.90 20.92 12.33
C ARG A 231 18.31 19.95 11.23
N ASP A 232 17.78 18.73 11.27
CA ASP A 232 18.12 17.66 10.32
C ASP A 232 17.12 17.55 9.16
N PHE A 233 16.03 18.31 9.19
CA PHE A 233 15.04 18.30 8.12
C PHE A 233 15.43 19.27 7.01
N SER A 234 15.24 18.80 5.78
CA SER A 234 15.21 19.67 4.61
C SER A 234 13.97 20.58 4.65
N HIS A 235 13.92 21.60 3.79
CA HIS A 235 12.72 22.43 3.64
C HIS A 235 11.46 21.60 3.34
N ALA A 236 11.58 20.58 2.47
CA ALA A 236 10.49 19.64 2.19
C ALA A 236 10.08 18.81 3.42
N GLY A 237 11.04 18.38 4.22
CA GLY A 237 10.80 17.71 5.50
C GLY A 237 10.05 18.61 6.49
N LEU A 238 10.47 19.86 6.63
CA LEU A 238 9.82 20.83 7.51
C LEU A 238 8.36 21.07 7.13
N ILE A 239 8.03 21.15 5.84
CA ILE A 239 6.64 21.27 5.37
C ILE A 239 5.80 20.03 5.76
N LYS A 240 6.38 18.82 5.64
CA LYS A 240 5.70 17.60 6.11
C LYS A 240 5.53 17.56 7.62
N VAL A 241 6.52 18.02 8.38
CA VAL A 241 6.40 18.15 9.85
C VAL A 241 5.31 19.16 10.20
N ALA A 242 5.23 20.29 9.50
CA ALA A 242 4.16 21.27 9.68
C ALA A 242 2.78 20.65 9.43
N LEU A 243 2.63 19.81 8.39
CA LEU A 243 1.38 19.08 8.15
C LEU A 243 1.04 18.10 9.29
N ILE A 244 2.03 17.40 9.84
CA ILE A 244 1.82 16.52 11.01
C ILE A 244 1.39 17.35 12.21
N ARG A 245 2.13 18.42 12.53
CA ARG A 245 1.87 19.34 13.64
C ARG A 245 0.46 19.95 13.56
N ALA A 246 0.06 20.40 12.38
CA ALA A 246 -1.28 20.96 12.12
C ALA A 246 -2.41 19.94 12.35
N SER A 247 -2.11 18.65 12.20
CA SER A 247 -3.09 17.58 12.48
C SER A 247 -3.24 17.30 13.98
N LEU A 248 -2.25 17.64 14.81
CA LEU A 248 -2.26 17.43 16.27
C LEU A 248 -2.90 18.60 17.02
N ALA A 249 -2.69 19.83 16.54
CA ALA A 249 -3.20 21.04 17.16
C ALA A 249 -3.93 21.91 16.11
N PRO A 250 -5.13 21.52 15.66
CA PRO A 250 -5.90 22.22 14.64
C PRO A 250 -6.56 23.48 15.21
N CYS A 251 -5.76 24.51 15.52
CA CYS A 251 -6.25 25.79 16.07
C CYS A 251 -5.64 27.03 15.41
N GLN A 252 -4.86 26.88 14.34
CA GLN A 252 -4.22 28.01 13.67
C GLN A 252 -5.01 28.41 12.44
N ALA A 253 -5.50 29.66 12.43
CA ALA A 253 -6.01 30.30 11.22
C ALA A 253 -4.91 30.26 10.14
N ASP A 254 -5.31 30.11 8.88
CA ASP A 254 -4.44 30.14 7.70
C ASP A 254 -3.39 29.02 7.53
N ILE A 255 -3.36 28.00 8.40
CA ILE A 255 -2.38 26.89 8.29
C ILE A 255 -2.39 26.17 6.92
N TYR A 256 -3.55 26.08 6.26
CA TYR A 256 -3.63 25.52 4.91
C TYR A 256 -2.83 26.35 3.90
N ARG A 257 -2.94 27.69 3.99
CA ARG A 257 -2.23 28.61 3.10
C ARG A 257 -0.73 28.57 3.37
N GLU A 258 -0.32 28.50 4.63
CA GLU A 258 1.10 28.32 4.99
C GLU A 258 1.69 27.03 4.41
N LEU A 259 0.96 25.92 4.50
CA LEU A 259 1.37 24.63 3.92
C LEU A 259 1.42 24.70 2.40
N GLU A 260 0.44 25.34 1.76
CA GLU A 260 0.39 25.53 0.31
C GLU A 260 1.55 26.40 -0.19
N ASP A 261 1.81 27.55 0.44
CA ASP A 261 2.90 28.46 0.11
C ASP A 261 4.27 27.80 0.34
N GLY A 262 4.40 27.05 1.44
CA GLY A 262 5.55 26.21 1.71
C GLY A 262 5.80 25.23 0.57
N PHE A 263 4.77 24.48 0.15
CA PHE A 263 4.89 23.55 -0.98
C PHE A 263 5.24 24.26 -2.29
N LEU A 264 4.60 25.39 -2.58
CA LEU A 264 4.84 26.21 -3.78
C LEU A 264 6.27 26.76 -3.85
N SER A 265 6.92 26.97 -2.70
CA SER A 265 8.31 27.42 -2.62
C SER A 265 9.34 26.33 -2.95
N LEU A 266 8.92 25.06 -3.00
CA LEU A 266 9.84 23.96 -3.32
C LEU A 266 10.29 24.02 -4.80
N PRO A 267 11.59 23.84 -5.09
CA PRO A 267 12.12 23.84 -6.46
C PRO A 267 11.92 22.47 -7.12
N HIS A 268 10.68 21.94 -7.07
CA HIS A 268 10.34 20.60 -7.56
C HIS A 268 9.29 20.69 -8.68
N SER A 269 9.39 19.81 -9.67
CA SER A 269 8.48 19.79 -10.82
C SER A 269 7.02 19.70 -10.41
N ILE A 270 6.70 18.90 -9.38
CA ILE A 270 5.34 18.77 -8.86
C ILE A 270 4.79 20.07 -8.25
N SER A 271 5.64 20.90 -7.64
CA SER A 271 5.24 22.21 -7.14
C SER A 271 4.89 23.15 -8.30
N HIS A 272 5.66 23.10 -9.39
CA HIS A 272 5.37 23.85 -10.60
C HIS A 272 4.07 23.38 -11.28
N ILE A 273 3.85 22.07 -11.41
CA ILE A 273 2.61 21.48 -11.93
C ILE A 273 1.43 21.93 -11.08
N TYR A 274 1.54 21.83 -9.75
CA TYR A 274 0.48 22.29 -8.85
C TYR A 274 0.15 23.76 -9.07
N ARG A 275 1.17 24.64 -9.07
CA ARG A 275 1.02 26.08 -9.28
C ARG A 275 0.32 26.41 -10.59
N LYS A 276 0.74 25.78 -11.69
CA LYS A 276 0.33 26.15 -13.05
C LYS A 276 -0.99 25.50 -13.46
N GLU A 277 -1.19 24.25 -13.08
CA GLU A 277 -2.25 23.41 -13.66
C GLU A 277 -3.36 23.05 -12.67
N LEU A 278 -3.08 23.03 -11.36
CA LEU A 278 -4.03 22.52 -10.36
C LEU A 278 -4.62 23.63 -9.47
N LYS A 279 -3.75 24.48 -8.92
CA LYS A 279 -4.12 25.57 -8.00
C LYS A 279 -5.21 26.50 -8.58
N PRO A 280 -5.20 26.91 -9.87
CA PRO A 280 -6.25 27.77 -10.41
C PRO A 280 -7.66 27.19 -10.28
N GLY A 281 -7.81 25.87 -10.37
CA GLY A 281 -9.11 25.21 -10.19
C GLY A 281 -9.62 25.28 -8.75
N PHE A 282 -8.72 25.23 -7.75
CA PHE A 282 -9.07 25.39 -6.34
C PHE A 282 -9.30 26.85 -5.96
N ASP A 283 -8.51 27.77 -6.50
CA ASP A 283 -8.64 29.22 -6.26
C ASP A 283 -9.97 29.78 -6.83
N ALA A 284 -10.50 29.15 -7.87
CA ALA A 284 -11.79 29.52 -8.46
C ALA A 284 -13.02 29.07 -7.64
N LEU A 285 -12.83 28.28 -6.57
CA LEU A 285 -13.93 27.84 -5.71
C LEU A 285 -14.45 28.99 -4.84
N SER A 286 -15.77 29.18 -4.81
CA SER A 286 -16.38 30.10 -3.86
C SER A 286 -16.26 29.58 -2.42
N ASP A 287 -16.18 30.50 -1.45
CA ASP A 287 -16.06 30.15 -0.02
C ASP A 287 -17.17 29.23 0.48
N GLU A 288 -18.39 29.37 -0.04
CA GLU A 288 -19.54 28.54 0.31
C GLU A 288 -19.41 27.08 -0.13
N LYS A 289 -18.53 26.81 -1.10
CA LYS A 289 -18.27 25.49 -1.68
C LYS A 289 -16.88 24.95 -1.34
N ASN A 290 -16.00 25.78 -0.77
CA ASN A 290 -14.60 25.43 -0.52
C ASN A 290 -14.33 24.95 0.91
N TYR A 291 -14.27 23.63 1.08
CA TYR A 291 -14.01 22.95 2.35
C TYR A 291 -12.74 22.08 2.31
N ILE A 292 -11.82 22.34 1.38
CA ILE A 292 -10.57 21.56 1.24
C ILE A 292 -9.67 21.64 2.48
N ASN A 293 -9.80 22.70 3.28
CA ASN A 293 -9.07 22.89 4.54
C ASN A 293 -9.89 22.51 5.78
N ALA A 294 -11.05 21.86 5.63
CA ALA A 294 -11.94 21.53 6.75
C ALA A 294 -11.25 20.73 7.86
N LYS A 295 -10.24 19.91 7.53
CA LYS A 295 -9.43 19.17 8.52
C LYS A 295 -8.86 20.06 9.64
N PHE A 296 -8.59 21.34 9.35
CA PHE A 296 -8.02 22.30 10.30
C PHE A 296 -9.07 23.28 10.87
N ASP A 297 -10.34 23.17 10.46
CA ASP A 297 -11.40 24.09 10.85
C ASP A 297 -12.66 23.32 11.26
N GLN A 298 -12.87 23.22 12.57
CA GLN A 298 -14.03 22.54 13.16
C GLN A 298 -15.37 23.19 12.76
N LYS A 299 -15.41 24.48 12.45
CA LYS A 299 -16.64 25.13 11.96
C LYS A 299 -16.97 24.63 10.57
N LYS A 300 -15.96 24.47 9.70
CA LYS A 300 -16.13 23.89 8.35
C LYS A 300 -16.56 22.42 8.42
N ILE A 301 -15.97 21.61 9.30
CA ILE A 301 -16.42 20.22 9.54
C ILE A 301 -17.90 20.18 9.92
N ARG A 302 -18.30 20.97 10.93
CA ARG A 302 -19.69 21.02 11.40
C ARG A 302 -20.65 21.50 10.31
N LYS A 303 -20.25 22.42 9.43
CA LYS A 303 -21.06 22.87 8.29
C LYS A 303 -21.32 21.73 7.31
N VAL A 304 -20.29 20.99 6.90
CA VAL A 304 -20.45 19.83 5.99
C VAL A 304 -21.32 18.75 6.62
N GLN A 305 -21.06 18.40 7.89
CA GLN A 305 -21.87 17.45 8.65
C GLN A 305 -23.35 17.88 8.72
N LYS A 306 -23.59 19.17 9.00
CA LYS A 306 -24.94 19.73 9.05
C LYS A 306 -25.67 19.61 7.72
N ILE A 307 -25.00 19.88 6.60
CA ILE A 307 -25.60 19.72 5.25
C ILE A 307 -26.10 18.28 5.05
N VAL A 308 -25.31 17.28 5.42
CA VAL A 308 -25.69 15.87 5.30
C VAL A 308 -26.90 15.53 6.17
N VAL A 309 -26.87 15.93 7.45
CA VAL A 309 -27.97 15.66 8.40
C VAL A 309 -29.25 16.38 7.98
N ASP A 310 -29.15 17.63 7.53
CA ASP A 310 -30.30 18.41 7.07
C ASP A 310 -30.94 17.76 5.83
N ARG A 311 -30.14 17.26 4.88
CA ARG A 311 -30.64 16.51 3.71
C ARG A 311 -31.36 15.22 4.09
N LEU A 312 -30.82 14.49 5.06
CA LEU A 312 -31.43 13.27 5.55
C LEU A 312 -32.79 13.57 6.22
N ARG A 313 -32.85 14.60 7.06
CA ARG A 313 -34.10 15.04 7.74
C ARG A 313 -35.13 15.61 6.77
N SER A 314 -34.70 16.36 5.76
CA SER A 314 -35.57 16.89 4.71
C SER A 314 -35.93 15.85 3.66
N ARG A 315 -35.48 14.59 3.84
CA ARG A 315 -35.71 13.47 2.91
C ARG A 315 -35.32 13.81 1.48
N SER A 316 -34.26 14.59 1.32
CA SER A 316 -33.76 15.05 0.03
C SER A 316 -32.49 14.27 -0.30
N PRO A 317 -32.32 13.82 -1.56
CA PRO A 317 -31.15 13.04 -1.93
C PRO A 317 -29.86 13.85 -1.75
N LEU A 318 -28.78 13.12 -1.47
CA LEU A 318 -27.43 13.65 -1.42
C LEU A 318 -26.43 12.55 -1.77
N SER A 319 -25.48 12.86 -2.65
CA SER A 319 -24.37 12.00 -3.05
C SER A 319 -23.04 12.61 -2.59
N TYR A 320 -22.33 11.91 -1.70
CA TYR A 320 -20.97 12.23 -1.27
C TYR A 320 -19.97 11.17 -1.76
N ILE A 321 -19.06 11.57 -2.64
CA ILE A 321 -18.05 10.71 -3.27
C ILE A 321 -16.66 11.27 -2.99
N ARG A 322 -15.66 10.41 -2.82
CA ARG A 322 -14.24 10.82 -2.64
C ARG A 322 -13.35 10.19 -3.69
N LEU A 323 -12.41 10.95 -4.23
CA LEU A 323 -11.49 10.53 -5.28
C LEU A 323 -10.07 10.55 -4.72
N GLY A 324 -9.46 9.39 -4.53
CA GLY A 324 -8.05 9.24 -4.15
C GLY A 324 -7.18 8.95 -5.37
N ASP A 325 -5.95 8.49 -5.14
CA ASP A 325 -5.04 8.09 -6.23
C ASP A 325 -5.54 6.86 -7.00
N GLY A 326 -6.38 6.04 -6.36
CA GLY A 326 -7.05 4.91 -6.94
C GLY A 326 -7.89 5.29 -8.17
N GLU A 327 -8.71 6.31 -7.99
CA GLU A 327 -9.74 6.76 -8.91
C GLU A 327 -9.19 7.39 -10.21
N CYS A 328 -7.87 7.53 -10.37
CA CYS A 328 -7.27 7.86 -11.67
C CYS A 328 -7.65 6.86 -12.77
N TYR A 329 -8.00 5.62 -12.38
CA TYR A 329 -8.51 4.58 -13.28
C TYR A 329 -9.72 5.04 -14.10
N GLY A 330 -10.55 5.94 -13.55
CA GLY A 330 -11.70 6.51 -14.26
C GLY A 330 -11.37 7.67 -15.21
N PHE A 331 -10.13 8.17 -15.21
CA PHE A 331 -9.75 9.45 -15.82
C PHE A 331 -8.52 9.37 -16.75
N VAL A 332 -8.05 8.17 -17.07
CA VAL A 332 -6.77 7.94 -17.76
C VAL A 332 -6.50 8.92 -18.89
N ASP A 333 -5.39 9.65 -18.74
CA ASP A 333 -5.03 10.81 -19.54
C ASP A 333 -3.86 10.52 -20.51
N TYR A 334 -3.31 9.31 -20.48
CA TYR A 334 -2.14 8.86 -21.25
C TYR A 334 -0.88 9.73 -21.06
N GLN A 335 -0.87 10.61 -20.05
CA GLN A 335 0.26 11.47 -19.68
C GLN A 335 0.81 11.02 -18.32
N ASN A 336 -0.05 11.01 -17.31
CA ASN A 336 0.27 10.67 -15.94
C ASN A 336 -0.09 9.21 -15.62
N VAL A 337 -1.11 8.68 -16.30
CA VAL A 337 -1.55 7.29 -16.20
C VAL A 337 -1.75 6.73 -17.60
N ASP A 338 -1.19 5.55 -17.85
CA ASP A 338 -1.34 4.82 -19.11
C ASP A 338 -2.11 3.49 -18.90
N GLU A 339 -2.22 2.69 -19.97
CA GLU A 339 -2.88 1.36 -19.93
C GLU A 339 -2.28 0.43 -18.87
N ARG A 340 -0.97 0.48 -18.64
CA ARG A 340 -0.32 -0.34 -17.60
C ARG A 340 -0.75 0.11 -16.22
N GLY A 341 -0.96 1.41 -16.04
CA GLY A 341 -1.56 1.99 -14.84
C GLY A 341 -2.96 1.44 -14.59
N GLU A 342 -3.79 1.37 -15.63
CA GLU A 342 -5.14 0.80 -15.53
C GLU A 342 -5.10 -0.65 -15.09
N VAL A 343 -4.40 -1.50 -15.84
CA VAL A 343 -4.27 -2.93 -15.57
C VAL A 343 -3.68 -3.19 -14.17
N ARG A 344 -2.73 -2.35 -13.73
CA ARG A 344 -2.19 -2.42 -12.38
C ARG A 344 -3.28 -2.21 -11.32
N GLN A 345 -4.18 -1.23 -11.49
CA GLN A 345 -5.26 -0.98 -10.53
C GLN A 345 -6.28 -2.11 -10.51
N GLU A 346 -6.61 -2.69 -11.67
CA GLU A 346 -7.51 -3.84 -11.76
C GLU A 346 -6.94 -5.06 -11.02
N LYS A 347 -5.67 -5.38 -11.28
CA LYS A 347 -4.96 -6.47 -10.57
C LYS A 347 -4.81 -6.19 -9.08
N HIS A 348 -4.66 -4.93 -8.69
CA HIS A 348 -4.58 -4.51 -7.29
C HIS A 348 -5.91 -4.70 -6.56
N TRP A 349 -7.01 -4.22 -7.12
CA TRP A 349 -8.33 -4.28 -6.49
C TRP A 349 -8.99 -5.65 -6.58
N TRP A 350 -8.90 -6.28 -7.74
CA TRP A 350 -9.73 -7.43 -8.12
C TRP A 350 -8.92 -8.70 -8.41
N GLY A 351 -7.59 -8.59 -8.45
CA GLY A 351 -6.71 -9.73 -8.74
C GLY A 351 -6.69 -10.17 -10.20
N THR A 352 -7.47 -9.52 -11.07
CA THR A 352 -7.56 -9.84 -12.48
C THR A 352 -7.59 -8.57 -13.32
N GLU A 353 -7.15 -8.71 -14.56
CA GLU A 353 -7.38 -7.73 -15.62
C GLU A 353 -8.82 -7.88 -16.13
N LEU A 354 -9.44 -6.77 -16.54
CA LEU A 354 -10.78 -6.77 -17.11
C LEU A 354 -10.78 -6.77 -18.63
N ASP A 355 -11.86 -7.26 -19.22
CA ASP A 355 -12.11 -7.08 -20.65
C ASP A 355 -12.53 -5.63 -20.94
N ALA A 356 -12.21 -5.14 -22.14
CA ALA A 356 -12.49 -3.77 -22.55
C ALA A 356 -13.96 -3.33 -22.37
N PRO A 357 -14.99 -4.14 -22.68
CA PRO A 357 -16.38 -3.71 -22.49
C PRO A 357 -16.75 -3.43 -21.03
N ILE A 358 -16.30 -4.29 -20.10
CA ILE A 358 -16.58 -4.13 -18.67
C ILE A 358 -15.82 -2.92 -18.12
N ARG A 359 -14.56 -2.76 -18.51
CA ARG A 359 -13.72 -1.61 -18.17
C ARG A 359 -14.39 -0.30 -18.59
N SER A 360 -14.81 -0.19 -19.86
CA SER A 360 -15.46 1.02 -20.38
C SER A 360 -16.74 1.32 -19.63
N LYS A 361 -17.59 0.32 -19.41
CA LYS A 361 -18.83 0.48 -18.64
C LYS A 361 -18.57 1.02 -17.22
N LEU A 362 -17.61 0.45 -16.50
CA LEU A 362 -17.27 0.89 -15.14
C LEU A 362 -16.75 2.34 -15.13
N LYS A 363 -15.93 2.74 -16.12
CA LYS A 363 -15.44 4.12 -16.24
C LYS A 363 -16.58 5.10 -16.55
N GLU A 364 -17.48 4.75 -17.46
CA GLU A 364 -18.65 5.57 -17.80
C GLU A 364 -19.57 5.78 -16.59
N GLU A 365 -19.87 4.73 -15.85
CA GLU A 365 -20.66 4.81 -14.63
C GLU A 365 -19.97 5.64 -13.54
N PHE A 366 -18.66 5.47 -13.38
CA PHE A 366 -17.87 6.28 -12.46
C PHE A 366 -17.90 7.77 -12.84
N LEU A 367 -17.68 8.12 -14.10
CA LEU A 367 -17.73 9.51 -14.57
C LEU A 367 -19.13 10.11 -14.39
N SER A 368 -20.17 9.32 -14.64
CA SER A 368 -21.57 9.69 -14.38
C SER A 368 -21.79 9.99 -12.89
N ALA A 369 -21.27 9.14 -11.99
CA ALA A 369 -21.34 9.34 -10.55
C ALA A 369 -20.59 10.60 -10.09
N VAL A 370 -19.38 10.84 -10.62
CA VAL A 370 -18.62 12.07 -10.34
C VAL A 370 -19.42 13.30 -10.78
N LYS A 371 -19.98 13.29 -12.00
CA LYS A 371 -20.80 14.40 -12.51
C LYS A 371 -22.00 14.70 -11.62
N LYS A 372 -22.69 13.67 -11.12
CA LYS A 372 -23.91 13.78 -10.30
C LYS A 372 -23.69 14.06 -8.82
N SER A 373 -22.47 13.89 -8.29
CA SER A 373 -22.19 14.12 -6.87
C SER A 373 -22.52 15.53 -6.38
N ASP A 374 -23.01 15.66 -5.15
CA ASP A 374 -23.24 16.95 -4.49
C ASP A 374 -21.99 17.42 -3.74
N ILE A 375 -21.36 16.47 -3.04
CA ILE A 375 -20.13 16.69 -2.29
C ILE A 375 -19.03 15.81 -2.89
N LEU A 376 -17.91 16.43 -3.28
CA LEU A 376 -16.79 15.74 -3.89
C LEU A 376 -15.52 15.93 -3.05
N GLY A 377 -15.01 14.82 -2.51
CA GLY A 377 -13.67 14.74 -1.95
C GLY A 377 -12.65 14.59 -3.06
N VAL A 378 -11.66 15.48 -3.13
CA VAL A 378 -10.58 15.42 -4.13
C VAL A 378 -9.22 15.57 -3.46
N PRO A 379 -8.14 15.04 -4.04
CA PRO A 379 -6.82 15.26 -3.49
C PRO A 379 -6.46 16.74 -3.58
N THR A 380 -5.71 17.23 -2.59
CA THR A 380 -5.29 18.62 -2.49
C THR A 380 -3.77 18.71 -2.37
N VAL A 381 -3.24 19.92 -2.23
CA VAL A 381 -1.82 20.13 -1.88
C VAL A 381 -1.40 19.34 -0.63
N LEU A 382 -2.32 19.08 0.30
CA LEU A 382 -2.03 18.31 1.51
C LEU A 382 -1.64 16.87 1.17
N ARG A 383 -2.29 16.26 0.17
CA ARG A 383 -1.95 14.91 -0.31
C ARG A 383 -0.61 14.92 -1.03
N LEU A 384 -0.33 15.96 -1.82
CA LEU A 384 0.97 16.14 -2.47
C LEU A 384 2.10 16.28 -1.43
N ILE A 385 1.94 17.14 -0.41
CA ILE A 385 2.90 17.28 0.69
C ILE A 385 3.12 15.94 1.39
N LYS A 386 2.04 15.24 1.73
CA LYS A 386 2.10 13.96 2.45
C LYS A 386 2.84 12.89 1.65
N ASP A 387 2.55 12.75 0.36
CA ASP A 387 3.04 11.64 -0.47
C ASP A 387 4.29 11.99 -1.31
N PHE A 388 4.69 13.27 -1.34
CA PHE A 388 5.92 13.72 -2.00
C PHE A 388 7.14 12.96 -1.48
N ASN A 389 7.96 12.42 -2.38
CA ASN A 389 9.18 11.74 -1.96
C ASN A 389 10.34 12.73 -1.90
N ILE A 390 10.89 12.95 -0.70
CA ILE A 390 12.01 13.88 -0.49
C ILE A 390 13.28 13.41 -1.22
N GLU A 391 13.43 12.11 -1.47
CA GLU A 391 14.58 11.54 -2.17
C GLU A 391 14.44 11.64 -3.70
N PHE A 392 13.21 11.64 -4.24
CA PHE A 392 12.94 11.64 -5.69
C PHE A 392 12.29 12.96 -6.13
N LYS A 393 13.13 14.00 -6.24
CA LYS A 393 12.73 15.42 -6.34
C LYS A 393 12.31 15.92 -7.73
N GLY A 394 12.65 15.21 -8.80
CA GLY A 394 12.70 15.77 -10.16
C GLY A 394 11.62 15.29 -11.12
N GLU A 395 11.27 14.01 -11.10
CA GLU A 395 10.36 13.42 -12.08
C GLU A 395 9.54 12.31 -11.44
N TYR A 396 8.24 12.33 -11.71
CA TYR A 396 7.32 11.31 -11.26
C TYR A 396 7.02 10.42 -12.45
N PRO A 397 7.46 9.14 -12.45
CA PRO A 397 7.20 8.28 -13.57
C PRO A 397 5.68 8.12 -13.73
N THR A 398 5.25 7.91 -14.96
CA THR A 398 3.89 7.51 -15.30
C THR A 398 3.46 6.37 -14.38
N ASN A 399 2.21 6.43 -13.91
CA ASN A 399 1.62 5.51 -12.95
C ASN A 399 2.18 5.56 -11.52
N SER A 400 3.11 6.46 -11.18
CA SER A 400 3.51 6.67 -9.78
C SER A 400 2.37 7.23 -8.93
N LEU A 401 2.49 7.16 -7.59
CA LEU A 401 1.47 7.69 -6.68
C LEU A 401 1.15 9.17 -6.96
N LEU A 402 2.18 10.02 -7.09
CA LEU A 402 1.95 11.43 -7.38
C LEU A 402 1.43 11.67 -8.81
N ALA A 403 1.88 10.91 -9.81
CA ALA A 403 1.31 11.01 -11.16
C ALA A 403 -0.20 10.67 -11.16
N ARG A 404 -0.61 9.62 -10.45
CA ARG A 404 -2.04 9.27 -10.29
C ARG A 404 -2.84 10.36 -9.58
N LEU A 405 -2.27 10.98 -8.54
CA LEU A 405 -2.91 12.10 -7.85
C LEU A 405 -3.05 13.32 -8.77
N VAL A 406 -2.02 13.67 -9.54
CA VAL A 406 -2.07 14.73 -10.55
C VAL A 406 -3.14 14.44 -11.59
N CYS A 407 -3.21 13.21 -12.10
CA CYS A 407 -4.24 12.77 -13.05
C CYS A 407 -5.65 13.07 -12.52
N VAL A 408 -5.95 12.65 -11.28
CA VAL A 408 -7.25 12.91 -10.64
C VAL A 408 -7.48 14.41 -10.50
N MET A 409 -6.53 15.15 -9.92
CA MET A 409 -6.68 16.59 -9.68
C MET A 409 -6.90 17.39 -10.96
N LYS A 410 -6.25 17.03 -12.08
CA LYS A 410 -6.49 17.64 -13.40
C LYS A 410 -7.89 17.31 -13.90
N SER A 411 -8.23 16.03 -13.93
CA SER A 411 -9.46 15.54 -14.57
C SER A 411 -10.73 15.94 -13.81
N VAL A 412 -10.64 16.23 -12.51
CA VAL A 412 -11.79 16.70 -11.73
C VAL A 412 -12.10 18.19 -11.91
N GLY A 413 -11.15 18.97 -12.43
CA GLY A 413 -11.26 20.44 -12.56
C GLY A 413 -12.59 20.93 -13.13
N PRO A 414 -13.09 20.38 -14.25
CA PRO A 414 -14.38 20.79 -14.84
C PRO A 414 -15.61 20.57 -13.95
N PHE A 415 -15.51 19.71 -12.93
CA PHE A 415 -16.64 19.37 -12.06
C PHE A 415 -16.69 20.20 -10.77
N LEU A 416 -15.57 20.83 -10.38
CA LEU A 416 -15.42 21.51 -9.09
C LEU A 416 -16.40 22.67 -8.87
N PRO A 417 -16.66 23.59 -9.82
CA PRO A 417 -17.47 24.79 -9.56
C PRO A 417 -18.92 24.52 -9.13
N ASN A 418 -19.44 23.33 -9.44
CA ASN A 418 -20.83 22.95 -9.19
C ASN A 418 -21.01 22.11 -7.92
N LYS A 419 -19.97 21.93 -7.11
CA LYS A 419 -19.96 20.97 -6.00
C LYS A 419 -19.48 21.60 -4.71
N ILE A 420 -19.86 21.02 -3.59
CA ILE A 420 -19.16 21.24 -2.34
C ILE A 420 -17.88 20.41 -2.39
N VAL A 421 -16.72 21.05 -2.30
CA VAL A 421 -15.42 20.40 -2.45
C VAL A 421 -14.76 20.24 -1.09
N VAL A 422 -14.43 19.00 -0.75
CA VAL A 422 -13.66 18.63 0.45
C VAL A 422 -12.39 17.90 0.03
N GLU A 423 -11.50 17.60 0.98
CA GLU A 423 -10.30 16.80 0.70
C GLU A 423 -10.62 15.30 0.60
N ASP A 424 -9.85 14.50 -0.15
CA ASP A 424 -10.11 13.07 -0.42
C ASP A 424 -10.09 12.19 0.83
N GLN A 425 -9.33 12.58 1.85
CA GLN A 425 -9.28 11.93 3.16
C GLN A 425 -10.28 12.53 4.16
N SER A 426 -11.26 13.31 3.68
CA SER A 426 -12.32 13.88 4.53
C SER A 426 -13.11 12.88 5.33
N ASN A 427 -13.19 11.63 4.88
CA ASN A 427 -13.81 10.58 5.67
C ASN A 427 -13.12 10.32 7.01
N LEU A 428 -11.82 10.61 7.14
CA LEU A 428 -11.07 10.39 8.39
C LEU A 428 -11.40 11.41 9.49
N TYR A 429 -11.99 12.56 9.15
CA TYR A 429 -12.31 13.60 10.13
C TYR A 429 -13.78 14.03 10.12
N LEU A 430 -14.55 13.70 9.08
CA LEU A 430 -15.99 13.95 9.04
C LEU A 430 -16.79 12.90 9.82
N PHE A 431 -16.39 11.62 9.84
CA PHE A 431 -17.18 10.51 10.41
C PHE A 431 -16.73 10.11 11.81
N ASN A 432 -16.75 11.06 12.75
CA ASN A 432 -16.57 10.76 14.17
C ASN A 432 -17.84 10.15 14.80
N ASP A 433 -17.69 9.57 16.00
CA ASP A 433 -18.79 8.91 16.74
C ASP A 433 -20.04 9.80 16.87
N THR A 434 -19.86 11.07 17.25
CA THR A 434 -20.98 12.01 17.40
C THR A 434 -21.74 12.24 16.11
N PHE A 435 -21.04 12.36 14.98
CA PHE A 435 -21.69 12.52 13.68
C PHE A 435 -22.41 11.24 13.25
N MET A 436 -21.80 10.07 13.48
CA MET A 436 -22.42 8.78 13.19
C MET A 436 -23.71 8.59 13.98
N GLU A 437 -23.73 8.93 15.28
CA GLU A 437 -24.95 8.90 16.09
C GLU A 437 -26.05 9.81 15.53
N HIS A 438 -25.71 11.02 15.10
CA HIS A 438 -26.68 11.94 14.50
C HIS A 438 -27.26 11.41 13.19
N LEU A 439 -26.43 10.78 12.36
CA LEU A 439 -26.89 10.14 11.13
C LEU A 439 -27.87 8.99 11.44
N PHE A 440 -27.52 8.11 12.39
CA PHE A 440 -28.34 6.95 12.74
C PHE A 440 -29.69 7.35 13.33
N ARG A 441 -29.69 8.35 14.22
CA ARG A 441 -30.93 8.90 14.80
C ARG A 441 -31.83 9.55 13.75
N SER A 442 -31.23 10.21 12.74
CA SER A 442 -31.98 10.96 11.73
C SER A 442 -32.48 10.10 10.57
N ALA A 443 -31.92 8.90 10.37
CA ALA A 443 -32.33 8.00 9.31
C ALA A 443 -33.58 7.19 9.68
N ASP A 444 -34.49 7.01 8.73
CA ASP A 444 -35.61 6.07 8.86
C ASP A 444 -35.11 4.62 8.71
N LYS A 445 -34.08 4.43 7.89
CA LYS A 445 -33.44 3.15 7.59
C LYS A 445 -31.97 3.37 7.25
N ILE A 446 -31.11 2.43 7.63
CA ILE A 446 -29.66 2.52 7.41
C ILE A 446 -29.22 1.30 6.60
N VAL A 447 -28.48 1.53 5.52
CA VAL A 447 -27.92 0.48 4.67
C VAL A 447 -26.41 0.66 4.59
N VAL A 448 -25.67 -0.32 5.09
CA VAL A 448 -24.21 -0.34 4.99
C VAL A 448 -23.79 -1.33 3.90
N ILE A 449 -23.04 -0.85 2.90
CA ILE A 449 -22.49 -1.68 1.82
C ILE A 449 -20.98 -1.74 1.99
N SER A 450 -20.42 -2.92 2.27
CA SER A 450 -18.98 -3.03 2.53
C SER A 450 -18.42 -4.43 2.28
N GLY A 451 -17.12 -4.50 1.99
CA GLY A 451 -16.35 -5.76 1.98
C GLY A 451 -15.93 -6.23 3.39
N ILE A 452 -16.70 -5.87 4.43
CA ILE A 452 -16.47 -6.27 5.82
C ILE A 452 -17.63 -7.18 6.22
N LYS A 453 -17.36 -8.26 6.98
CA LYS A 453 -18.44 -9.16 7.44
C LYS A 453 -19.49 -8.39 8.24
N SER A 454 -20.76 -8.70 8.00
CA SER A 454 -21.92 -8.03 8.61
C SER A 454 -21.87 -8.09 10.12
N GLU A 455 -21.32 -9.16 10.71
CA GLU A 455 -21.19 -9.30 12.16
C GLU A 455 -20.37 -8.15 12.79
N PHE A 456 -19.29 -7.71 12.13
CA PHE A 456 -18.46 -6.61 12.63
C PHE A 456 -19.17 -5.27 12.47
N VAL A 457 -19.85 -5.08 11.33
CA VAL A 457 -20.65 -3.87 11.07
C VAL A 457 -21.80 -3.75 12.08
N ARG A 458 -22.53 -4.83 12.35
CA ARG A 458 -23.62 -4.86 13.33
C ARG A 458 -23.15 -4.53 14.74
N ARG A 459 -22.00 -5.09 15.16
CA ARG A 459 -21.39 -4.76 16.47
C ARG A 459 -21.00 -3.29 16.58
N TRP A 460 -20.35 -2.74 15.55
CA TRP A 460 -20.01 -1.31 15.51
C TRP A 460 -21.25 -0.42 15.61
N ALA A 461 -22.32 -0.80 14.91
CA ALA A 461 -23.61 -0.14 14.92
C ALA A 461 -24.51 -0.50 16.13
N SER A 462 -23.98 -1.18 17.16
CA SER A 462 -24.71 -1.58 18.37
C SER A 462 -26.02 -2.32 18.12
N ASN A 463 -26.08 -3.15 17.05
CA ASN A 463 -27.26 -3.89 16.62
C ASN A 463 -28.51 -3.03 16.39
N ASP A 464 -28.34 -1.81 15.84
CA ASP A 464 -29.45 -0.93 15.51
C ASP A 464 -30.50 -1.66 14.63
N PRO A 465 -31.79 -1.71 15.02
CA PRO A 465 -32.82 -2.44 14.29
C PRO A 465 -33.11 -1.87 12.89
N LYS A 466 -32.72 -0.62 12.61
CA LYS A 466 -32.86 0.01 11.29
C LYS A 466 -31.79 -0.42 10.31
N LEU A 467 -30.77 -1.14 10.77
CA LEU A 467 -29.58 -1.48 10.00
C LEU A 467 -29.76 -2.71 9.10
N ILE A 468 -29.49 -2.50 7.82
CA ILE A 468 -29.26 -3.55 6.83
C ILE A 468 -27.79 -3.55 6.43
N CYS A 469 -27.13 -4.69 6.58
CA CYS A 469 -25.78 -4.91 6.09
C CYS A 469 -25.85 -5.64 4.74
N VAL A 470 -25.18 -5.08 3.73
CA VAL A 470 -24.99 -5.68 2.40
C VAL A 470 -23.49 -5.95 2.25
N GLU A 471 -23.12 -7.23 2.41
CA GLU A 471 -21.76 -7.67 2.14
C GLU A 471 -21.51 -7.75 0.63
N ILE A 472 -20.33 -7.31 0.22
CA ILE A 472 -19.83 -7.43 -1.16
C ILE A 472 -18.52 -8.22 -1.18
N PRO A 473 -18.09 -8.75 -2.35
CA PRO A 473 -16.76 -9.28 -2.53
C PRO A 473 -15.70 -8.30 -2.06
N THR A 474 -14.80 -8.80 -1.21
CA THR A 474 -13.76 -7.99 -0.58
C THR A 474 -12.63 -7.69 -1.56
N HIS A 475 -11.97 -6.55 -1.38
CA HIS A 475 -10.71 -6.22 -2.05
C HIS A 475 -9.70 -7.38 -1.89
N ARG A 476 -8.94 -7.72 -2.93
CA ARG A 476 -7.99 -8.85 -2.92
C ARG A 476 -7.16 -8.95 -1.64
N LEU A 477 -6.52 -7.84 -1.25
CA LEU A 477 -5.66 -7.76 -0.05
C LEU A 477 -6.37 -7.95 1.30
N LEU A 478 -7.70 -7.86 1.35
CA LEU A 478 -8.49 -8.02 2.57
C LEU A 478 -9.28 -9.35 2.58
N ARG A 479 -9.28 -10.10 1.48
CA ARG A 479 -10.04 -11.36 1.32
C ARG A 479 -9.63 -12.43 2.34
N ASP A 480 -8.35 -12.47 2.70
CA ASP A 480 -7.81 -13.43 3.68
C ASP A 480 -7.77 -12.84 5.11
N GLY A 481 -8.27 -11.63 5.32
CA GLY A 481 -8.25 -10.95 6.61
C GLY A 481 -9.42 -11.36 7.51
N VAL A 482 -9.22 -11.32 8.83
CA VAL A 482 -10.24 -11.68 9.84
C VAL A 482 -11.56 -10.92 9.65
N ILE A 483 -11.46 -9.64 9.27
CA ILE A 483 -12.59 -8.72 9.09
C ILE A 483 -13.23 -8.75 7.70
N GLY A 484 -12.53 -9.29 6.69
CA GLY A 484 -12.97 -9.26 5.29
C GLY A 484 -14.21 -10.12 5.07
N SER A 485 -15.13 -9.67 4.22
CA SER A 485 -16.29 -10.45 3.79
C SER A 485 -15.85 -11.75 3.10
N ASN A 486 -16.59 -12.83 3.39
CA ASN A 486 -16.41 -14.17 2.80
C ASN A 486 -17.24 -14.35 1.52
N ILE A 487 -17.87 -13.29 1.01
CA ILE A 487 -18.66 -13.38 -0.22
C ILE A 487 -17.75 -13.70 -1.40
N ASP A 488 -18.05 -14.81 -2.07
CA ASP A 488 -17.39 -15.23 -3.29
C ASP A 488 -17.66 -14.28 -4.46
N GLY A 489 -16.79 -14.35 -5.47
CA GLY A 489 -16.89 -13.54 -6.68
C GLY A 489 -15.88 -12.40 -6.76
N ILE A 490 -15.97 -11.64 -7.85
CA ILE A 490 -15.14 -10.46 -8.13
C ILE A 490 -16.08 -9.32 -8.53
N LEU A 491 -16.02 -8.22 -7.79
CA LEU A 491 -17.05 -7.17 -7.81
C LEU A 491 -17.39 -6.62 -9.23
N PRO A 492 -16.42 -6.35 -10.13
CA PRO A 492 -16.69 -5.99 -11.53
C PRO A 492 -17.65 -6.89 -12.31
N PHE A 493 -17.74 -8.18 -11.97
CA PHE A 493 -18.61 -9.12 -12.68
C PHE A 493 -19.98 -9.27 -12.01
N GLU A 494 -20.14 -8.74 -10.79
CA GLU A 494 -21.36 -8.95 -9.97
C GLU A 494 -22.01 -7.65 -9.49
N TYR A 495 -21.40 -6.49 -9.72
CA TYR A 495 -21.86 -5.21 -9.17
C TYR A 495 -23.31 -4.85 -9.53
N GLU A 496 -23.81 -5.31 -10.69
CA GLU A 496 -25.20 -5.11 -11.11
C GLU A 496 -26.23 -5.73 -10.16
N ARG A 497 -25.90 -6.89 -9.56
CA ARG A 497 -26.74 -7.49 -8.53
C ARG A 497 -26.91 -6.54 -7.35
N TYR A 498 -25.83 -5.83 -6.98
CA TYR A 498 -25.86 -4.87 -5.90
C TYR A 498 -26.59 -3.57 -6.28
N PHE A 499 -26.59 -3.16 -7.55
CA PHE A 499 -27.48 -2.09 -8.02
C PHE A 499 -28.96 -2.45 -7.77
N ASN A 500 -29.36 -3.69 -8.04
CA ASN A 500 -30.74 -4.12 -7.76
C ASN A 500 -31.06 -4.08 -6.25
N ILE A 501 -30.12 -4.48 -5.40
CA ILE A 501 -30.26 -4.39 -3.93
C ILE A 501 -30.37 -2.92 -3.50
N ILE A 502 -29.54 -2.04 -4.05
CA ILE A 502 -29.56 -0.60 -3.77
C ILE A 502 -30.90 0.00 -4.15
N SER A 503 -31.35 -0.19 -5.40
CA SER A 503 -32.63 0.36 -5.89
C SER A 503 -33.82 -0.09 -5.06
N LYS A 504 -33.82 -1.34 -4.56
CA LYS A 504 -34.89 -1.88 -3.70
C LYS A 504 -34.90 -1.28 -2.29
N ASN A 505 -33.76 -0.81 -1.80
CA ASN A 505 -33.61 -0.32 -0.43
C ASN A 505 -33.51 1.20 -0.33
N ALA A 506 -33.22 1.88 -1.44
CA ALA A 506 -33.09 3.33 -1.49
C ALA A 506 -34.46 4.00 -1.63
N ALA A 507 -34.69 4.96 -0.75
CA ALA A 507 -35.87 5.81 -0.70
C ALA A 507 -35.54 7.11 0.05
N PRO A 508 -36.37 8.15 -0.06
CA PRO A 508 -36.26 9.34 0.80
C PRO A 508 -36.22 8.99 2.29
N GLY A 509 -35.26 9.57 3.02
CA GLY A 509 -35.03 9.29 4.46
C GLY A 509 -34.14 8.07 4.76
N VAL A 510 -33.71 7.32 3.74
CA VAL A 510 -32.77 6.22 3.89
C VAL A 510 -31.33 6.73 3.81
N LEU A 511 -30.49 6.26 4.72
CA LEU A 511 -29.05 6.51 4.74
C LEU A 511 -28.29 5.31 4.15
N PHE A 512 -27.46 5.55 3.14
CA PHE A 512 -26.49 4.60 2.61
C PHE A 512 -25.07 4.98 3.04
N LEU A 513 -24.37 4.02 3.64
CA LEU A 513 -22.97 4.12 4.02
C LEU A 513 -22.15 3.13 3.20
N VAL A 514 -21.31 3.62 2.31
CA VAL A 514 -20.64 2.81 1.29
C VAL A 514 -19.14 2.76 1.52
N SER A 515 -18.59 1.55 1.62
CA SER A 515 -17.15 1.27 1.65
C SER A 515 -16.82 0.17 0.64
N ALA A 516 -16.76 0.55 -0.64
CA ALA A 516 -16.65 -0.37 -1.78
C ALA A 516 -15.63 0.05 -2.85
N GLY A 517 -14.61 0.81 -2.45
CA GLY A 517 -13.52 1.24 -3.35
C GLY A 517 -14.03 2.04 -4.56
N PHE A 518 -13.49 1.71 -5.76
CA PHE A 518 -13.82 2.38 -7.02
C PHE A 518 -15.31 2.25 -7.38
N ILE A 519 -15.85 1.02 -7.41
CA ILE A 519 -17.25 0.74 -7.77
C ILE A 519 -18.24 1.37 -6.78
N GLY A 520 -17.80 1.59 -5.53
CA GLY A 520 -18.59 2.29 -4.52
C GLY A 520 -19.10 3.67 -4.94
N LYS A 521 -18.45 4.34 -5.89
CA LYS A 521 -18.89 5.65 -6.39
C LYS A 521 -20.21 5.53 -7.14
N SER A 522 -20.30 4.51 -7.99
CA SER A 522 -21.53 4.18 -8.72
C SER A 522 -22.64 3.74 -7.76
N PHE A 523 -22.31 2.99 -6.69
CA PHE A 523 -23.29 2.64 -5.65
C PHE A 523 -23.86 3.86 -4.94
N VAL A 524 -23.00 4.82 -4.56
CA VAL A 524 -23.44 6.08 -3.94
C VAL A 524 -24.36 6.85 -4.87
N SER A 525 -23.96 7.04 -6.14
CA SER A 525 -24.78 7.74 -7.13
C SER A 525 -26.13 7.04 -7.33
N LYS A 526 -26.13 5.70 -7.45
CA LYS A 526 -27.35 4.93 -7.68
C LYS A 526 -28.34 5.04 -6.51
N ALA A 527 -27.84 5.02 -5.27
CA ALA A 527 -28.68 5.21 -4.09
C ALA A 527 -29.29 6.62 -4.05
N ALA A 528 -28.49 7.66 -4.33
CA ALA A 528 -28.96 9.04 -4.36
C ALA A 528 -30.00 9.29 -5.47
N GLU A 529 -29.85 8.67 -6.65
CA GLU A 529 -30.85 8.72 -7.73
C GLU A 529 -32.23 8.18 -7.31
N HIS A 530 -32.28 7.32 -6.31
CA HIS A 530 -33.51 6.76 -5.73
C HIS A 530 -33.97 7.52 -4.46
N GLY A 531 -33.47 8.75 -4.26
CA GLY A 531 -33.93 9.65 -3.20
C GLY A 531 -33.17 9.52 -1.86
N ALA A 532 -32.22 8.59 -1.74
CA ALA A 532 -31.48 8.38 -0.50
C ALA A 532 -30.35 9.41 -0.28
N VAL A 533 -29.87 9.50 0.96
CA VAL A 533 -28.59 10.14 1.28
C VAL A 533 -27.52 9.06 1.28
N ALA A 534 -26.51 9.17 0.40
CA ALA A 534 -25.50 8.15 0.20
C ALA A 534 -24.09 8.71 0.36
N LEU A 535 -23.29 8.07 1.22
CA LEU A 535 -22.00 8.58 1.68
C LEU A 535 -20.89 7.55 1.47
N ASP A 536 -19.85 7.91 0.72
CA ASP A 536 -18.59 7.15 0.62
C ASP A 536 -17.74 7.33 1.90
N ILE A 537 -17.91 6.40 2.85
CA ILE A 537 -17.16 6.40 4.11
C ILE A 537 -15.82 5.67 4.02
N GLY A 538 -15.64 4.82 3.00
CA GLY A 538 -14.40 4.07 2.72
C GLY A 538 -13.69 3.55 3.96
N GLN A 539 -12.39 3.85 4.08
CA GLN A 539 -11.52 3.35 5.16
C GLN A 539 -11.92 3.80 6.57
N ALA A 540 -12.81 4.79 6.73
CA ALA A 540 -13.28 5.20 8.06
C ALA A 540 -14.00 4.03 8.75
N LEU A 541 -14.79 3.25 8.00
CA LEU A 541 -15.49 2.07 8.55
C LEU A 541 -14.52 1.04 9.13
N ALA A 542 -13.48 0.69 8.37
CA ALA A 542 -12.48 -0.28 8.81
C ALA A 542 -11.66 0.26 10.00
N THR A 543 -11.38 1.56 10.03
CA THR A 543 -10.65 2.20 11.14
C THR A 543 -11.47 2.16 12.43
N GLU A 544 -12.76 2.50 12.36
CA GLU A 544 -13.66 2.45 13.51
C GLU A 544 -13.88 1.04 14.04
N ILE A 545 -14.08 0.07 13.15
CA ILE A 545 -14.19 -1.34 13.53
C ILE A 545 -12.88 -1.83 14.16
N GLY A 546 -11.73 -1.52 13.55
CA GLY A 546 -10.42 -1.92 14.08
C GLY A 546 -10.11 -1.31 15.46
N SER A 547 -10.42 -0.04 15.68
CA SER A 547 -10.13 0.67 16.94
C SER A 547 -10.93 0.14 18.14
N ARG A 548 -12.14 -0.40 17.90
CA ARG A 548 -12.99 -0.98 18.94
C ARG A 548 -12.62 -2.42 19.26
N TRP A 549 -12.07 -3.16 18.28
CA TRP A 549 -11.61 -4.53 18.48
C TRP A 549 -10.22 -4.61 19.11
N GLY A 550 -9.33 -3.64 18.88
CA GLY A 550 -8.05 -3.57 19.59
C GLY A 550 -8.16 -3.16 21.07
N ARG A 551 -9.37 -2.81 21.54
CA ARG A 551 -9.67 -2.40 22.93
C ARG A 551 -10.44 -3.46 23.74
N ALA A 552 -10.82 -4.57 23.12
CA ALA A 552 -11.47 -5.72 23.75
C ALA A 552 -10.50 -6.90 23.78
#